data_AF-A0A7X0KZ11-F1
#
_entry.id   AF-A0A7X0KZ11-F1
#
_cell.length_a   1.000
_cell.length_b   1.000
_cell.length_c   1.000
_cell.angle_alpha   90.00
_cell.angle_beta   90.00
_cell.angle_gamma   90.00
#
_symmetry.space_group_name_H-M   'P 1'
#
loop_
_entity.id
_entity.type
_entity.pdbx_description
1 polymer ?
#
loop_
_entity_poly.entity_id
_entity_poly.type
_entity_poly.pdbx_seq_one_letter_code
_entity_poly.pdbx_strand_id
1 'polypeptide(L)' 'MLCLTCHRVRPAASRADYTTERASLIVRQGLCACGAPPGPRAFPDGRRPPVRKGARTEINR' A
#
# COMPACT_ATOMS: atom_id res chain seq x y z
N MET A 1 -10.18 4.93 -14.37
CA MET A 1 -9.82 4.75 -12.95
C MET A 1 -8.70 3.71 -12.76
N LEU A 2 -8.70 2.63 -13.54
CA LEU A 2 -7.65 1.62 -13.51
C LEU A 2 -6.42 2.03 -14.35
N CYS A 3 -5.26 1.48 -13.99
CA CYS A 3 -4.03 1.58 -14.75
C CYS A 3 -4.08 0.58 -15.91
N LEU A 4 -3.79 1.03 -17.13
CA LEU A 4 -3.84 0.16 -18.31
C LEU A 4 -2.68 -0.85 -18.36
N THR A 5 -1.65 -0.66 -17.55
CA THR A 5 -0.47 -1.56 -17.51
C THR A 5 -0.67 -2.73 -16.55
N CYS A 6 -1.15 -2.46 -15.33
CA CYS A 6 -1.30 -3.49 -14.29
C CYS A 6 -2.76 -3.79 -13.93
N HIS A 7 -3.72 -3.12 -14.57
CA HIS A 7 -5.16 -3.28 -14.33
C HIS A 7 -5.59 -3.02 -12.86
N ARG A 8 -4.76 -2.36 -12.05
CA ARG A 8 -5.07 -1.95 -10.66
C ARG A 8 -5.56 -0.51 -10.58
N VAL A 9 -6.18 -0.12 -9.46
CA VAL A 9 -6.78 1.22 -9.27
C VAL A 9 -5.70 2.29 -9.16
N ARG A 10 -5.72 3.32 -10.02
CA ARG A 10 -4.82 4.48 -9.89
C ARG A 10 -5.18 5.28 -8.63
N PRO A 11 -4.21 5.87 -7.90
CA PRO A 11 -4.51 6.75 -6.77
C PRO A 11 -5.47 7.89 -7.15
N ALA A 12 -6.28 8.33 -6.19
CA ALA A 12 -7.13 9.51 -6.36
C ALA A 12 -6.25 10.75 -6.47
N ALA A 13 -6.45 11.56 -7.52
CA ALA A 13 -5.70 12.81 -7.71
C ALA A 13 -6.34 13.99 -6.98
N SER A 14 -7.64 13.88 -6.68
CA SER A 14 -8.41 14.92 -6.01
C SER A 14 -9.40 14.34 -5.00
N ARG A 15 -10.03 15.19 -4.19
CA ARG A 15 -11.05 14.73 -3.24
C ARG A 15 -12.30 14.21 -3.94
N ALA A 16 -12.65 14.80 -5.08
CA ALA A 16 -13.82 14.41 -5.87
C ALA A 16 -13.72 12.98 -6.42
N ASP A 17 -12.50 12.45 -6.55
CA ASP A 17 -12.24 11.09 -6.97
C ASP A 17 -12.55 10.02 -5.90
N TYR A 18 -12.78 10.41 -4.64
CA TYR A 18 -13.14 9.47 -3.57
C TYR A 18 -14.59 9.05 -3.67
N THR A 19 -14.85 8.08 -4.55
CA THR A 19 -16.15 7.45 -4.71
C THR A 19 -16.19 6.08 -4.06
N THR A 20 -17.39 5.62 -3.69
CA THR A 20 -17.63 4.27 -3.16
C THR A 20 -17.23 3.19 -4.17
N GLU A 21 -17.52 3.41 -5.46
CA GLU A 21 -17.05 2.56 -6.57
C GLU A 21 -15.52 2.40 -6.57
N ARG A 22 -14.77 3.50 -6.37
CA ARG A 22 -13.31 3.44 -6.25
C ARG A 22 -12.89 2.58 -5.07
N ALA A 23 -13.52 2.75 -3.91
CA ALA A 23 -13.21 1.97 -2.71
C ALA A 23 -13.44 0.47 -2.93
N SER A 24 -14.56 0.10 -3.55
CA SER A 24 -14.87 -1.29 -3.93
C SER A 24 -13.81 -1.88 -4.86
N LEU A 25 -13.34 -1.11 -5.85
CA LEU A 25 -12.27 -1.55 -6.75
C LEU A 25 -10.93 -1.71 -6.03
N ILE A 26 -10.61 -0.84 -5.06
CA ILE A 26 -9.36 -0.96 -4.28
C ILE A 26 -9.33 -2.26 -3.49
N VAL A 27 -10.44 -2.65 -2.86
CA VAL A 27 -10.53 -3.91 -2.10
C VAL A 27 -10.35 -5.13 -3.02
N ARG A 28 -10.92 -5.09 -4.23
CA ARG A 28 -10.89 -6.22 -5.17
C ARG A 28 -9.59 -6.33 -5.96
N GLN A 29 -9.01 -5.20 -6.36
CA GLN A 29 -7.90 -5.16 -7.35
C GLN A 29 -6.61 -4.55 -6.78
N GLY A 30 -6.67 -3.91 -5.62
CA GLY A 30 -5.55 -3.19 -5.03
C GLY A 30 -5.22 -1.87 -5.72
N LEU A 31 -4.26 -1.14 -5.13
CA LEU A 31 -3.76 0.12 -5.67
C LEU A 31 -2.62 -0.12 -6.68
N CYS A 32 -2.62 0.67 -7.75
CA CYS A 32 -1.55 0.71 -8.74
C CYS A 32 -0.31 1.39 -8.16
N ALA A 33 0.85 0.76 -8.39
CA ALA A 33 2.17 1.26 -8.01
C ALA A 33 3.07 1.60 -9.22
N CYS A 34 2.56 1.54 -10.46
CA CYS A 34 3.36 1.71 -11.69
C CYS A 34 4.06 3.08 -11.84
N GLY A 35 3.69 4.08 -11.02
CA GLY A 35 4.28 5.43 -11.07
C GLY A 35 5.01 5.86 -9.79
N ALA A 36 5.04 5.03 -8.75
CA ALA A 36 5.87 5.31 -7.58
C ALA A 36 7.26 4.71 -7.83
N PRO A 37 8.37 5.43 -7.60
CA PRO A 37 9.66 4.75 -7.47
C PRO A 37 9.48 3.65 -6.41
N PRO A 38 10.07 2.46 -6.58
CA PRO A 38 9.88 1.35 -5.66
C PRO A 38 10.39 1.76 -4.27
N GLY A 39 9.50 2.34 -3.48
CA GLY A 39 9.70 2.52 -2.05
C GLY A 39 9.81 1.12 -1.44
N PRO A 40 10.62 0.90 -0.39
CA PRO A 40 11.09 -0.43 -0.04
C PRO A 40 10.04 -1.47 0.42
N ARG A 41 8.73 -1.23 0.33
CA ARG A 41 7.70 -2.09 0.99
C ARG A 41 6.36 -2.22 0.26
N ALA A 42 6.33 -2.27 -1.06
CA ALA A 42 5.20 -2.92 -1.74
C ALA A 42 5.43 -4.44 -1.72
N PHE A 43 5.06 -5.11 -0.62
CA PHE A 43 5.03 -6.56 -0.57
C PHE A 43 3.84 -7.04 -1.43
N PRO A 44 4.08 -7.72 -2.58
CA PRO A 44 3.01 -8.19 -3.46
C PRO A 44 2.31 -9.45 -2.91
N ASP A 45 2.95 -10.13 -1.95
CA ASP A 45 2.47 -11.30 -1.24
C ASP A 45 2.39 -10.94 0.25
N GLY A 46 1.26 -11.19 0.91
CA GLY A 46 0.93 -10.79 2.29
C GLY A 46 1.83 -11.25 3.44
N ARG A 47 3.15 -11.40 3.25
CA ARG A 47 4.10 -11.58 4.34
C ARG A 47 4.48 -10.22 4.93
N ARG A 48 3.79 -9.89 6.02
CA ARG A 48 4.24 -8.89 6.99
C ARG A 48 5.70 -9.19 7.38
N PRO A 49 6.64 -8.24 7.29
CA PRO A 49 7.97 -8.49 7.85
C PRO A 49 7.82 -8.69 9.36
N PRO A 50 8.60 -9.60 9.98
CA PRO A 50 8.54 -9.80 11.41
C PRO A 50 8.85 -8.47 12.11
N VAL A 51 7.90 -8.01 12.92
CA VAL A 51 8.08 -6.85 13.79
C VAL A 51 9.24 -7.20 14.72
N ARG A 52 10.40 -6.59 14.53
CA ARG A 52 11.48 -6.66 15.53
C ARG A 52 10.99 -5.91 16.76
N LYS A 53 10.51 -6.64 17.77
CA LYS A 53 10.30 -6.11 19.11
C LYS A 53 11.68 -5.76 19.64
N GLY A 54 12.03 -4.48 19.62
CA GLY A 54 13.27 -3.99 20.22
C GLY A 54 13.31 -4.44 21.67
N ALA A 55 14.31 -5.24 22.00
CA ALA A 55 14.60 -5.65 23.36
C ALA A 55 14.83 -4.38 24.19
N ARG A 56 14.03 -4.22 25.24
CA ARG A 56 14.28 -3.26 26.33
C ARG A 56 15.58 -3.71 26.99
N THR A 57 16.70 -3.04 26.70
CA THR A 57 17.88 -3.17 27.56
C THR A 57 17.82 -2.04 28.58
N GLU A 58 17.26 -2.36 29.73
CA GLU A 58 17.45 -1.59 30.96
C GLU A 58 18.89 -1.88 31.41
N ILE A 59 19.81 -0.94 31.21
CA ILE A 59 21.11 -0.95 31.87
C ILE A 59 21.01 0.08 32.98
N ASN A 60 20.81 -0.42 34.20
CA ASN A 60 20.96 0.35 35.43
C ASN A 60 22.36 0.09 35.97
N ARG A 61 23.20 1.12 36.11
CA ARG A 61 24.39 1.09 36.96
C ARG A 61 24.77 2.50 37.41
#